data_AF-A0A2N2FCS4-F1
#
_entry.id   AF-A0A2N2FCS4-F1
#
_cell.length_a   1.000
_cell.length_b   1.000
_cell.length_c   1.000
_cell.angle_alpha   90.00
_cell.angle_beta   90.00
_cell.angle_gamma   90.00
#
_symmetry.space_group_name_H-M   'P 1'
#
loop_
_entity.id
_entity.type
_entity.pdbx_description
1 polymer ?
#
loop_
_entity_poly.entity_id
_entity_poly.type
_entity_poly.pdbx_seq_one_letter_code
_entity_poly.pdbx_strand_id
1 'polypeptide(L)' 'IKIRKSSGYAILDQSAIQAVKPWKFEPAKKSGNPFAAWVELPIKFILHHDGSQS' A
#
# COMPACT_ATOMS: atom_id res chain seq x y z
N ILE A 1 -7.62 7.07 -2.38
CA ILE A 1 -7.05 5.70 -2.30
C ILE A 1 -8.17 4.72 -2.64
N LYS A 2 -7.90 3.71 -3.47
CA LYS A 2 -8.85 2.65 -3.79
C LYS A 2 -8.16 1.30 -3.71
N ILE A 3 -8.85 0.28 -3.21
CA ILE A 3 -8.36 -1.09 -3.25
C ILE A 3 -8.63 -1.63 -4.66
N ARG A 4 -7.55 -1.97 -5.38
CA ARG A 4 -7.68 -2.64 -6.69
C ARG A 4 -7.93 -4.14 -6.53
N LYS A 5 -7.25 -4.78 -5.57
CA LYS A 5 -7.40 -6.20 -5.25
C LYS A 5 -7.35 -6.35 -3.73
N SER A 6 -8.40 -6.94 -3.14
CA SER A 6 -8.49 -7.23 -1.71
C SER A 6 -7.50 -8.33 -1.31
N SER A 7 -7.02 -8.29 -0.08
CA SER A 7 -6.30 -9.39 0.56
C SER A 7 -7.19 -10.60 0.88
N GLY A 8 -8.52 -10.45 0.81
CA GLY A 8 -9.49 -11.41 1.31
C GLY A 8 -9.86 -11.21 2.79
N TYR A 9 -9.19 -10.29 3.50
CA TYR A 9 -9.41 -10.01 4.92
C TYR A 9 -9.64 -8.51 5.12
N ALA A 10 -10.85 -8.12 5.54
CA ALA A 10 -11.22 -6.72 5.69
C ALA A 10 -10.29 -5.93 6.65
N ILE A 11 -9.80 -6.59 7.70
CA ILE A 11 -8.89 -5.97 8.67
C ILE A 11 -7.53 -5.61 8.05
N LEU A 12 -7.01 -6.44 7.14
CA LEU A 12 -5.74 -6.21 6.46
C LEU A 12 -5.89 -5.14 5.37
N ASP A 13 -7.03 -5.12 4.68
CA ASP A 13 -7.37 -4.09 3.71
C ASP A 13 -7.44 -2.70 4.36
N GLN A 14 -8.10 -2.60 5.52
CA GLN A 14 -8.20 -1.35 6.26
C GLN A 14 -6.84 -0.91 6.81
N SER A 15 -6.03 -1.82 7.36
CA SER A 15 -4.70 -1.48 7.87
C SER A 15 -3.77 -0.98 6.75
N ALA A 16 -3.81 -1.60 5.57
CA ALA A 16 -3.07 -1.14 4.39
C ALA A 16 -3.45 0.29 4.00
N ILE A 17 -4.75 0.61 3.97
CA ILE A 17 -5.23 1.98 3.69
C ILE A 17 -4.68 2.98 4.72
N GLN A 18 -4.76 2.65 6.01
CA GLN A 18 -4.29 3.56 7.06
C GLN A 18 -2.77 3.78 6.99
N ALA A 19 -2.00 2.73 6.66
CA ALA A 19 -0.55 2.82 6.56
C ALA A 19 -0.07 3.73 5.41
N VAL A 20 -0.78 3.73 4.27
CA VAL A 20 -0.36 4.51 3.07
C VAL A 20 -0.96 5.92 3.01
N LYS A 21 -2.05 6.19 3.75
CA LYS A 21 -2.69 7.51 3.82
C LYS A 21 -1.74 8.69 4.06
N PRO A 22 -0.74 8.61 4.95
CA PRO A 22 0.14 9.76 5.23
C PRO A 22 1.27 9.92 4.20
N TRP A 23 1.44 8.99 3.25
CA TRP A 23 2.56 9.08 2.30
C TRP A 23 2.39 10.28 1.37
N LYS A 24 3.49 10.99 1.16
CA LYS A 24 3.61 12.07 0.18
C LYS A 24 4.47 11.56 -0.98
N PHE A 25 3.97 11.70 -2.19
CA PHE A 25 4.67 11.27 -3.39
C PHE A 25 5.10 12.48 -4.21
N GLU A 26 6.29 12.39 -4.80
CA GLU A 26 6.67 13.30 -5.88
C GLU A 26 5.76 13.06 -7.09
N PRO A 27 5.32 14.13 -7.79
CA PRO A 27 4.46 13.99 -8.94
C PRO A 27 5.19 13.28 -10.08
N ALA A 28 4.44 12.52 -10.88
CA ALA A 28 4.94 12.01 -12.15
C ALA A 28 5.28 13.21 -13.07
N LYS A 29 6.40 13.13 -13.79
CA LYS A 29 6.86 14.19 -14.70
C LYS A 29 6.97 13.64 -16.13
N LYS A 30 6.51 14.42 -17.10
CA LYS A 30 6.71 14.18 -18.53
C LYS A 30 7.38 15.41 -19.14
N SER A 31 8.59 15.23 -19.68
CA SER A 31 9.42 16.32 -20.20
C SER A 31 9.60 17.48 -19.20
N GLY A 32 9.83 17.15 -17.92
CA GLY A 32 9.97 18.14 -16.84
C GLY A 32 8.67 18.68 -16.26
N ASN A 33 7.53 18.49 -16.94
CA ASN A 33 6.23 19.01 -16.49
C ASN A 33 5.48 17.98 -15.63
N PRO A 34 5.00 18.35 -14.42
CA PRO A 34 4.23 17.45 -13.57
C PRO A 34 2.85 17.17 -14.17
N PHE A 35 2.36 15.93 -14.03
CA PHE A 35 1.01 15.55 -14.45
C PHE A 35 0.36 14.55 -13.47
N ALA A 36 -0.97 14.49 -13.49
CA ALA A 36 -1.73 13.57 -12.64
C ALA A 36 -1.59 12.13 -13.16
N ALA A 37 -1.22 11.21 -12.26
CA ALA A 37 -1.10 9.79 -12.55
C ALA A 37 -1.66 8.95 -11.39
N TRP A 38 -2.10 7.73 -11.71
CA TRP A 38 -2.44 6.72 -10.71
C TRP A 38 -1.28 5.74 -10.56
N VAL A 39 -0.94 5.38 -9.32
CA VAL A 39 0.07 4.36 -9.01
C VAL A 39 -0.62 3.16 -8.38
N GLU A 40 -0.26 1.96 -8.81
CA GLU A 40 -0.66 0.71 -8.16
C GLU A 40 0.46 0.26 -7.21
N LEU A 41 0.19 0.32 -5.91
CA LEU A 41 1.14 -0.08 -4.87
C LEU A 41 0.74 -1.45 -4.28
N PRO A 42 1.52 -2.52 -4.48
CA PRO A 42 1.25 -3.80 -3.85
C PRO A 42 1.67 -3.78 -2.37
N ILE A 43 0.74 -4.16 -1.48
CA ILE A 43 1.00 -4.35 -0.05
C ILE A 43 0.97 -5.85 0.26
N LYS A 44 2.05 -6.38 0.83
CA LYS A 44 2.17 -7.80 1.20
C LYS A 44 2.22 -7.93 2.72
N PHE A 45 1.29 -8.71 3.27
CA PHE A 45 1.31 -9.13 4.66
C PHE A 45 2.07 -10.45 4.79
N ILE A 46 2.95 -10.56 5.79
CA ILE A 46 3.71 -11.76 6.10
C ILE A 46 3.47 -12.07 7.57
N LEU A 47 2.99 -13.27 7.86
CA LEU A 47 2.89 -13.77 9.22
C LEU A 47 4.25 -14.36 9.60
N HIS A 48 4.87 -13.78 10.62
CA HIS A 48 6.05 -14.37 11.24
C HIS A 48 5.57 -15.27 12.39
N HIS A 49 6.03 -16.52 12.39
CA HIS A 49 5.92 -17.36 13.57
C HIS A 49 7.09 -17.00 14.48
N ASP A 50 6.81 -16.29 15.57
CA ASP A 50 7.79 -16.15 16.63
C ASP A 50 7.87 -17.50 17.34
N GLY A 51 8.93 -18.25 17.03
CA GLY A 51 9.19 -19.54 17.65
C GLY A 51 9.52 -19.38 19.12
N SER A 52 8.52 -19.21 19.98
CA SER A 52 8.63 -19.62 21.37
C SER A 52 8.57 -21.14 21.42
N GLN A 53 9.70 -21.78 21.17
CA GLN A 53 9.92 -23.16 21.60
C GLN A 53 9.86 -23.16 23.13
N SER A 54 8.77 -23.72 23.66
CA SER A 54 8.73 -24.35 24.98
C SER A 54 9.57 -25.61 24.98
#